data_AF-A0A7V1ZFQ7-F1
#
_entry.id   AF-A0A7V1ZFQ7-F1
#
_cell.length_a   1.000
_cell.length_b   1.000
_cell.length_c   1.000
_cell.angle_alpha   90.00
_cell.angle_beta   90.00
_cell.angle_gamma   90.00
#
_symmetry.space_group_name_H-M   'P 1'
#
loop_
_entity.id
_entity.type
_entity.pdbx_description
1 polymer ?
#
loop_
_entity_poly.entity_id
_entity_poly.type
_entity_poly.pdbx_seq_one_letter_code
_entity_poly.pdbx_strand_id
1 'polypeptide(L)'
;MAEKKERPKSIEEKVKEIKEKGYLNYESPRINKYESRSSKIIAGTIPSDERLKENITAVENALGIIMSLNVYNFKWKGTNIEDTGLLAQEVEKVFPQAVKIV
;
A
#
# COMPACT_ATOMS: atom_id res chain seq x y z
N MET A 1 -23.30 30.09 18.69
CA MET A 1 -23.21 28.62 18.57
C MET A 1 -21.74 28.26 18.43
N ALA A 2 -21.13 27.66 19.46
CA ALA A 2 -19.75 27.22 19.39
C ALA A 2 -19.69 25.89 18.65
N GLU A 3 -18.96 25.88 17.53
CA GLU A 3 -18.66 24.70 16.72
C GLU A 3 -17.90 23.70 17.60
N LYS A 4 -18.54 22.56 17.92
CA LYS A 4 -17.88 21.45 18.61
C LYS A 4 -16.81 20.89 17.67
N LYS A 5 -15.58 21.38 17.80
CA LYS A 5 -14.42 20.77 17.16
C LYS A 5 -14.22 19.40 17.80
N GLU A 6 -14.63 18.34 17.12
CA GLU A 6 -14.45 16.97 17.56
C GLU A 6 -12.96 16.73 17.82
N ARG A 7 -12.64 16.11 18.97
CA ARG A 7 -11.26 15.75 19.30
C ARG A 7 -10.73 14.79 18.23
N PRO A 8 -9.49 14.96 17.74
CA PRO A 8 -8.91 14.04 16.79
C PRO A 8 -8.89 12.64 17.40
N LYS A 9 -9.50 11.67 16.71
CA LYS A 9 -9.59 10.27 17.16
C LYS A 9 -8.20 9.71 17.49
N SER A 10 -8.12 8.95 18.57
CA SER A 10 -6.88 8.25 18.96
C SER A 10 -6.46 7.25 17.88
N ILE A 11 -5.18 6.88 17.85
CA ILE A 11 -4.66 5.88 16.92
C ILE A 11 -5.42 4.56 17.09
N GLU A 12 -5.73 4.14 18.32
CA GLU A 12 -6.50 2.91 18.57
C GLU A 12 -7.92 2.98 17.99
N GLU A 13 -8.56 4.15 18.04
CA GLU A 13 -9.91 4.37 17.51
C GLU A 13 -9.92 4.34 15.98
N LYS A 14 -8.90 4.93 15.34
CA LYS A 14 -8.72 4.87 13.88
C LYS A 14 -8.45 3.44 13.42
N VAL A 15 -7.61 2.69 14.15
CA VAL A 15 -7.32 1.28 13.86
C VAL A 15 -8.57 0.42 14.03
N LYS A 16 -9.37 0.67 15.07
CA LYS A 16 -10.65 -0.03 15.29
C LYS A 16 -11.65 0.27 14.17
N GLU A 17 -11.76 1.53 13.75
CA GLU A 17 -12.61 1.96 12.64
C GLU A 17 -12.19 1.31 11.30
N ILE A 18 -10.89 1.18 11.04
CA ILE A 18 -10.38 0.50 9.84
C ILE A 18 -10.75 -0.99 9.85
N LYS A 19 -10.67 -1.65 11.01
CA LYS A 19 -11.08 -3.05 11.18
C LYS A 19 -12.58 -3.25 11.02
N GLU A 20 -13.39 -2.35 11.59
CA GLU A 20 -14.86 -2.41 11.53
C GLU A 20 -15.40 -2.07 10.13
N LYS A 21 -14.74 -1.18 9.37
CA LYS A 21 -15.16 -0.80 8.02
C LYS A 21 -14.82 -1.82 6.92
N GLY A 22 -14.25 -2.98 7.26
CA GLY A 22 -14.08 -4.09 6.31
C GLY A 22 -13.04 -3.89 5.21
N TYR A 23 -12.16 -2.88 5.33
CA TYR A 23 -11.06 -2.64 4.38
C TYR A 23 -9.98 -3.75 4.38
N LEU A 24 -10.06 -4.72 5.30
CA LEU A 24 -9.21 -5.91 5.35
C LEU A 24 -9.70 -7.04 4.40
N ASN A 25 -10.86 -6.88 3.76
CA ASN A 25 -11.45 -7.90 2.88
C ASN A 25 -11.14 -7.68 1.38
N TYR A 26 -10.08 -6.94 1.04
CA TYR A 26 -9.63 -6.85 -0.36
C TYR A 26 -9.06 -8.21 -0.79
N GLU A 27 -9.90 -9.04 -1.40
CA GLU A 27 -9.42 -10.15 -2.21
C GLU A 27 -8.85 -9.56 -3.50
N SER A 28 -7.53 -9.55 -3.63
CA SER A 28 -6.89 -9.23 -4.91
C SER A 28 -7.51 -10.11 -5.99
N PRO A 29 -7.96 -9.55 -7.13
CA PRO A 29 -8.44 -10.36 -8.24
C PRO A 29 -7.39 -11.41 -8.55
N ARG A 30 -7.73 -12.70 -8.39
CA ARG A 30 -6.87 -13.81 -8.80
C ARG A 30 -6.76 -13.75 -10.32
N ILE A 31 -5.84 -12.94 -10.83
CA ILE A 31 -5.51 -12.88 -12.24
C ILE A 31 -4.96 -14.25 -12.64
N ASN A 32 -5.77 -14.98 -13.40
CA ASN A 32 -5.40 -16.27 -13.95
C ASN A 32 -4.17 -16.06 -14.85
N LYS A 33 -3.08 -16.77 -14.53
CA LYS A 33 -1.72 -16.62 -15.09
C LYS A 33 -1.60 -16.76 -16.63
N TYR A 34 -2.70 -16.99 -17.34
CA TYR A 34 -2.70 -17.44 -18.73
C TYR A 34 -3.22 -16.43 -19.77
N GLU A 35 -3.68 -15.23 -19.40
CA GLU A 35 -4.09 -14.22 -20.38
C GLU A 35 -2.96 -13.23 -20.70
N SER A 36 -1.85 -13.78 -21.21
CA SER A 36 -0.71 -13.00 -21.73
C SER A 36 -1.00 -12.55 -23.16
N ARG A 37 -1.72 -11.44 -23.36
CA ARG A 37 -1.72 -10.68 -24.63
C ARG A 37 -1.89 -9.16 -24.46
N SER A 38 -1.23 -8.55 -23.48
CA SER A 38 -1.02 -7.09 -23.48
C SER A 38 0.18 -6.70 -22.61
N SER A 39 1.29 -6.50 -23.30
CA SER A 39 2.41 -5.61 -22.99
C SER A 39 2.58 -5.11 -21.54
N LYS A 40 3.47 -5.78 -20.80
CA LYS A 40 4.35 -5.20 -19.77
C LYS A 40 3.67 -4.52 -18.57
N ILE A 41 2.86 -5.27 -17.82
CA ILE A 41 2.81 -5.12 -16.36
C ILE A 41 3.84 -6.12 -15.82
N ILE A 42 5.01 -5.66 -15.38
CA ILE A 42 5.97 -6.54 -14.70
C ILE A 42 5.40 -6.77 -13.28
N ALA A 43 4.46 -7.72 -13.17
CA ALA A 43 4.10 -8.31 -11.89
C ALA A 43 5.21 -9.32 -11.52
N GLY A 44 6.37 -8.79 -11.15
CA GLY A 44 7.44 -9.61 -10.58
C GLY A 44 6.98 -10.11 -9.22
N THR A 45 6.68 -11.39 -9.10
CA THR A 45 6.50 -12.01 -7.78
C THR A 45 7.85 -11.98 -7.07
N ILE A 46 8.07 -11.00 -6.20
CA ILE A 46 9.24 -10.99 -5.31
C ILE A 46 8.87 -11.90 -4.13
N PRO A 47 9.55 -13.05 -3.93
CA PRO A 47 9.22 -13.96 -2.85
C PRO A 47 9.54 -13.30 -1.50
N SER A 48 8.57 -13.29 -0.59
CA SER A 48 8.70 -12.67 0.75
C SER A 48 8.94 -13.70 1.87
N ASP A 49 9.33 -14.93 1.53
CA ASP A 49 9.62 -16.01 2.48
C ASP A 49 10.77 -15.63 3.40
N GLU A 50 10.62 -15.84 4.72
CA GLU A 50 11.62 -15.49 5.71
C GLU A 50 12.92 -16.28 5.53
N ARG A 51 12.86 -17.50 4.99
CA ARG A 51 14.03 -18.35 4.71
C ARG A 51 14.92 -17.79 3.61
N LEU A 52 14.40 -16.81 2.86
CA LEU A 52 15.12 -16.11 1.79
C LEU A 52 15.65 -14.74 2.26
N LYS A 53 15.57 -14.42 3.55
CA LYS A 53 15.96 -13.12 4.14
C LYS A 53 16.98 -13.33 5.26
N GLU A 54 17.96 -12.44 5.35
CA GLU A 54 18.98 -12.41 6.41
C GLU A 54 19.11 -10.99 6.98
N ASN A 55 19.74 -10.84 8.16
CA ASN A 55 19.98 -9.54 8.82
C ASN A 55 18.69 -8.71 9.04
N ILE A 56 17.63 -9.35 9.55
CA ILE A 56 16.34 -8.72 9.77
C ILE A 56 16.43 -7.74 10.96
N THR A 57 16.37 -6.45 10.69
CA THR A 57 16.32 -5.39 11.69
C THR A 57 15.05 -4.56 11.52
N ALA A 58 14.47 -4.10 12.64
CA ALA A 58 13.32 -3.21 12.60
C ALA A 58 13.70 -1.84 11.98
N VAL A 59 12.78 -1.27 11.21
CA VAL A 59 12.94 0.09 10.68
C VAL A 59 12.62 1.10 11.79
N GLU A 60 13.55 2.02 12.02
CA GLU A 60 13.34 3.13 12.96
C GLU A 60 12.22 4.05 12.45
N ASN A 61 11.36 4.52 13.36
CA ASN A 61 10.21 5.39 13.04
C ASN A 61 9.26 4.82 11.95
N ALA A 62 9.08 3.50 11.90
CA ALA A 62 8.23 2.83 10.92
C ALA A 62 6.81 3.41 10.85
N LEU A 63 6.20 3.75 11.99
CA LEU A 63 4.86 4.35 12.02
C LEU A 63 4.83 5.73 11.37
N GLY A 64 5.83 6.58 11.62
CA GLY A 64 5.92 7.90 10.99
C GLY A 64 6.03 7.80 9.47
N ILE A 65 6.82 6.84 8.98
CA ILE A 65 6.92 6.51 7.54
C ILE A 65 5.54 6.15 6.99
N ILE A 66 4.85 5.16 7.60
CA ILE A 66 3.53 4.71 7.16
C ILE A 66 2.51 5.86 7.15
N MET A 67 2.51 6.70 8.18
CA MET A 67 1.59 7.83 8.30
C MET A 67 1.83 8.94 7.26
N SER A 68 3.02 8.99 6.65
CA SER A 68 3.36 9.96 5.62
C SER A 68 3.07 9.49 4.19
N LEU A 69 2.68 8.22 4.01
CA LEU A 69 2.32 7.67 2.71
C LEU A 69 0.85 7.95 2.37
N ASN A 70 0.61 8.31 1.11
CA ASN A 70 -0.73 8.46 0.57
C ASN A 70 -1.15 7.21 -0.20
N VAL A 71 -2.40 6.80 -0.02
CA VAL A 71 -3.02 5.68 -0.76
C VAL A 71 -3.97 6.24 -1.80
N TYR A 72 -3.90 5.70 -3.01
CA TYR A 72 -4.67 6.16 -4.16
C TYR A 72 -5.48 5.01 -4.75
N ASN A 73 -6.68 5.34 -5.21
CA ASN A 73 -7.39 4.54 -6.19
C ASN A 73 -7.01 5.05 -7.57
N PHE A 74 -6.63 4.15 -8.48
CA PHE A 74 -6.20 4.53 -9.82
C PHE A 74 -6.66 3.50 -10.86
N LYS A 75 -6.59 3.90 -12.13
CA LYS A 75 -6.78 3.01 -13.27
C LYS A 75 -5.45 2.82 -13.99
N TRP A 76 -5.14 1.58 -14.33
CA TRP A 76 -3.97 1.29 -15.15
C TRP A 76 -4.16 1.86 -16.55
N LYS A 77 -3.24 2.72 -16.99
CA LYS A 77 -3.29 3.34 -18.33
C LYS A 77 -3.41 2.26 -19.40
N GLY A 78 -4.31 2.47 -20.37
CA GLY A 78 -4.57 1.51 -21.43
C GLY A 78 -5.44 0.32 -21.01
N THR A 79 -5.97 0.33 -19.78
CA THR A 79 -6.94 -0.66 -19.29
C THR A 79 -8.08 0.05 -18.56
N ASN A 80 -9.17 -0.68 -18.28
CA ASN A 80 -10.23 -0.22 -17.39
C ASN A 80 -10.12 -0.85 -15.99
N ILE A 81 -8.96 -1.42 -15.65
CA ILE A 81 -8.75 -2.09 -14.38
C ILE A 81 -8.50 -1.03 -13.31
N GLU A 82 -9.41 -0.99 -12.34
CA GLU A 82 -9.29 -0.21 -11.12
C GLU A 82 -8.45 -0.96 -10.10
N ASP A 83 -7.56 -0.24 -9.42
CA ASP A 83 -6.69 -0.78 -8.39
C ASP A 83 -6.44 0.26 -7.30
N THR A 84 -5.98 -0.21 -6.14
CA THR A 84 -5.67 0.63 -4.97
C THR A 84 -4.23 0.40 -4.55
N GLY A 85 -3.45 1.47 -4.41
CA GLY A 85 -2.05 1.34 -4.04
C GLY A 85 -1.34 2.66 -3.78
N LEU A 86 -0.01 2.62 -3.94
CA LEU A 86 0.90 3.74 -3.68
C LEU A 86 1.52 4.23 -4.98
N LEU A 87 1.93 5.49 -5.03
CA LEU A 87 2.77 6.02 -6.10
C LEU A 87 4.25 5.85 -5.74
N ALA A 88 5.00 5.14 -6.58
CA ALA A 88 6.42 4.84 -6.31
C ALA A 88 7.25 6.11 -6.07
N GLN A 89 7.00 7.20 -6.80
CA GLN A 89 7.73 8.46 -6.65
C GLN A 89 7.45 9.17 -5.31
N GLU A 90 6.30 8.92 -4.68
CA GLU A 90 6.03 9.45 -3.34
C GLU A 90 6.66 8.57 -2.27
N VAL A 91 6.58 7.25 -2.43
CA VAL A 91 7.26 6.29 -1.56
C VAL A 91 8.76 6.56 -1.57
N GLU A 92 9.36 6.83 -2.73
CA GLU A 92 10.79 7.12 -2.87
C GLU A 92 11.22 8.35 -2.04
N LYS A 93 10.38 9.39 -1.95
CA LYS A 93 10.71 10.60 -1.17
C LYS A 93 10.73 10.36 0.33
N VAL A 94 9.91 9.42 0.81
CA VAL A 94 9.73 9.12 2.24
C VAL A 94 10.62 7.95 2.67
N PHE A 95 10.72 6.93 1.82
CA PHE A 95 11.38 5.66 2.09
C PHE A 95 12.12 5.17 0.82
N PRO A 96 13.23 5.82 0.45
CA PRO A 96 13.96 5.57 -0.81
C PRO A 96 14.33 4.10 -1.03
N GLN A 97 14.70 3.39 0.04
CA GLN A 97 15.13 1.99 -0.01
C GLN A 97 14.04 1.01 -0.48
N ALA A 98 12.76 1.40 -0.46
CA ALA A 98 11.68 0.56 -0.98
C ALA A 98 11.48 0.68 -2.50
N VAL A 99 12.15 1.64 -3.16
CA VAL A 99 11.97 1.91 -4.59
C VAL A 99 13.32 1.82 -5.28
N LYS A 100 13.41 0.97 -6.31
CA LYS A 100 14.58 0.88 -7.17
C LYS A 100 14.32 1.68 -8.44
N ILE A 101 15.08 2.75 -8.68
CA ILE A 101 15.10 3.45 -9.97
C ILE A 101 15.78 2.52 -10.98
N VAL A 102 15.14 2.32 -12.13
CA VAL A 102 15.63 1.45 -13.22
C VAL A 102 15.76 2.25 -14.49
#